data_AF-A0A1E5WF05-F1
#
_entry.id   AF-A0A1E5WF05-F1
#
_cell.length_a   1.000
_cell.length_b   1.000
_cell.length_c   1.000
_cell.angle_alpha   90.00
_cell.angle_beta   90.00
_cell.angle_gamma   90.00
#
_symmetry.space_group_name_H-M   'P 1'
#
loop_
_entity.id
_entity.type
_entity.pdbx_description
1 polymer ?
#
loop_
_entity_poly.entity_id
_entity_poly.type
_entity_poly.pdbx_seq_one_letter_code
_entity_poly.pdbx_strand_id
1 'polypeptide(L)' 'LTPKELKWLMMIVANPRQFKVSDWFLNSKKDYKVGWFSQVATDTLDAKLRDDLERLKKIRVD' A
#
# COMPACT_ATOMS: atom_id res chain seq x y z
N LEU A 1 24.37 -0.57 5.09
CA LEU A 1 23.21 0.00 5.82
C LEU A 1 23.44 -0.16 7.31
N THR A 2 23.42 0.94 8.05
CA THR A 2 23.44 0.90 9.53
C THR A 2 22.04 0.55 10.06
N PRO A 3 21.92 -0.01 11.28
CA PRO A 3 20.61 -0.26 11.89
C PRO A 3 19.73 1.01 12.00
N LYS A 4 20.38 2.18 12.14
CA LYS A 4 19.73 3.48 12.16
C LYS A 4 19.11 3.83 10.82
N GLU A 5 19.85 3.63 9.72
CA GLU A 5 19.35 3.84 8.36
C GLU A 5 18.18 2.91 8.05
N LEU A 6 18.26 1.64 8.47
CA LEU A 6 17.18 0.68 8.27
C LEU A 6 15.90 1.10 8.99
N LYS A 7 16.01 1.49 10.27
CA LYS A 7 14.85 1.97 11.05
C LYS A 7 14.23 3.22 10.43
N TRP A 8 15.06 4.12 9.89
CA TRP A 8 14.58 5.31 9.21
C TRP A 8 13.82 4.97 7.93
N LEU A 9 14.34 4.05 7.11
CA LEU A 9 13.63 3.56 5.92
C LEU A 9 12.30 2.89 6.26
N MET A 10 12.27 2.02 7.28
CA MET A 10 11.03 1.38 7.72
C MET A 10 9.97 2.42 8.13
N MET A 11 10.39 3.50 8.79
CA MET A 11 9.49 4.59 9.19
C MET A 11 8.92 5.36 7.99
N ILE A 12 9.75 5.62 6.97
CA ILE A 12 9.31 6.25 5.72
C ILE A 12 8.32 5.36 4.98
N VAL A 13 8.64 4.07 4.84
CA VAL A 13 7.77 3.11 4.12
C VAL A 13 6.42 2.94 4.84
N ALA A 14 6.41 2.96 6.18
CA ALA A 14 5.18 2.87 6.95
C ALA A 14 4.30 4.12 6.81
N ASN A 15 4.88 5.32 6.77
CA ASN A 15 4.13 6.59 6.76
C ASN A 15 4.65 7.60 5.71
N PRO A 16 4.65 7.26 4.41
CA PRO A 16 5.36 8.02 3.39
C PRO A 16 4.89 9.48 3.25
N ARG A 17 3.58 9.74 3.47
CA ARG A 17 3.04 11.11 3.43
C ARG A 17 3.60 12.04 4.51
N GLN A 18 3.94 11.51 5.69
CA GLN A 18 4.57 12.31 6.75
C GLN A 18 5.97 12.77 6.35
N PHE A 19 6.60 12.06 5.42
CA PHE A 19 7.91 12.39 4.85
C PHE A 19 7.80 13.11 3.49
N LYS A 20 6.65 13.72 3.20
CA LYS A 20 6.39 14.50 1.97
C LYS A 20 6.50 13.69 0.67
N VAL A 21 6.36 12.36 0.73
CA VAL A 21 6.22 11.54 -0.47
C VAL A 21 4.85 11.81 -1.10
N SER A 22 4.83 12.15 -2.38
CA SER A 22 3.59 12.46 -3.11
C SER A 22 2.76 11.20 -3.36
N ASP A 23 1.44 11.35 -3.40
CA ASP A 23 0.49 10.24 -3.60
C ASP A 23 0.69 9.49 -4.92
N TRP A 24 1.27 10.14 -5.93
CA TRP A 24 1.64 9.51 -7.20
C TRP A 24 2.56 8.29 -7.04
N PHE A 25 3.41 8.29 -6.00
CA PHE A 25 4.36 7.22 -5.73
C PHE A 25 3.79 6.07 -4.88
N LEU A 26 2.57 6.22 -4.35
CA LEU A 26 1.95 5.20 -3.49
C LEU A 26 1.39 4.05 -4.33
N ASN A 27 1.53 2.81 -3.84
CA ASN A 27 1.10 1.62 -4.57
C ASN A 27 -0.42 1.36 -4.50
N SER A 28 -1.09 1.71 -3.40
CA SER A 28 -2.56 1.64 -3.31
C SER A 28 -3.15 3.01 -3.58
N LYS A 29 -3.63 3.19 -4.82
CA LYS A 29 -4.24 4.44 -5.27
C LYS A 29 -5.74 4.32 -5.20
N LYS A 30 -6.39 5.31 -4.55
CA LYS A 30 -7.85 5.44 -4.47
C LYS A 30 -8.53 4.10 -4.18
N ASP A 31 -8.21 3.53 -3.01
CA ASP A 31 -8.75 2.25 -2.58
C ASP A 31 -10.29 2.20 -2.75
N TYR A 32 -10.83 1.09 -3.26
CA TYR A 32 -12.25 1.04 -3.60
C TYR A 32 -13.18 1.06 -2.38
N LYS A 33 -12.72 0.64 -1.19
CA LYS A 33 -13.51 0.63 0.05
C LYS A 33 -13.48 2.01 0.73
N VAL A 34 -12.28 2.56 0.92
CA VAL A 34 -12.07 3.78 1.74
C VAL A 34 -11.76 5.04 0.92
N GLY A 35 -11.43 4.91 -0.37
CA GLY A 35 -11.14 6.04 -1.27
C GLY A 35 -9.78 6.69 -1.06
N TRP A 36 -8.99 6.24 -0.08
CA TRP A 36 -7.72 6.85 0.30
C TRP A 36 -6.54 6.26 -0.48
N PHE A 37 -5.45 7.04 -0.54
CA PHE A 37 -4.15 6.59 -1.03
C PHE A 37 -3.34 6.01 0.14
N SER A 38 -2.64 4.91 -0.07
CA SER A 38 -1.78 4.30 0.95
C SER A 38 -0.60 3.53 0.36
N GLN A 39 0.43 3.37 1.18
CA GLN A 39 1.50 2.42 0.91
C GLN A 39 1.19 1.11 1.63
N VAL A 40 1.09 0.03 0.87
CA VAL A 40 0.86 -1.32 1.36
C VAL A 40 2.20 -2.05 1.40
N ALA A 41 2.58 -2.54 2.58
CA ALA A 41 3.82 -3.30 2.82
C ALA A 41 3.56 -4.81 2.70
N THR A 42 4.64 -5.60 2.61
CA THR A 42 4.65 -7.04 2.28
C THR A 42 3.57 -7.85 2.99
N ASP A 43 3.48 -7.77 4.32
CA ASP A 43 2.57 -8.60 5.12
C ASP A 43 1.08 -8.37 4.79
N THR A 44 0.76 -7.18 4.29
CA THR A 44 -0.60 -6.76 3.97
C THR A 44 -0.90 -6.80 2.47
N LEU A 45 0.12 -6.96 1.63
CA LEU A 45 -0.01 -6.91 0.18
C LEU A 45 -0.78 -8.13 -0.34
N ASP A 46 -0.44 -9.32 0.13
CA ASP A 46 -1.08 -10.56 -0.32
C ASP A 46 -2.58 -10.60 0.04
N ALA A 47 -2.93 -10.14 1.24
CA ALA A 47 -4.32 -10.06 1.68
C ALA A 47 -5.11 -9.09 0.78
N LYS A 48 -4.53 -7.94 0.46
CA LYS A 48 -5.19 -6.94 -0.38
C LYS A 48 -5.42 -7.45 -1.80
N LEU A 49 -4.42 -8.09 -2.40
CA LEU A 49 -4.54 -8.68 -3.74
C LEU A 49 -5.61 -9.77 -3.78
N ARG A 50 -5.71 -10.60 -2.74
CA ARG A 50 -6.77 -11.62 -2.63
C ARG A 50 -8.17 -10.99 -2.60
N ASP A 51 -8.38 -9.99 -1.74
CA ASP A 51 -9.64 -9.24 -1.66
C ASP A 51 -10.03 -8.64 -3.01
N ASP A 52 -9.07 -8.05 -3.72
CA ASP A 52 -9.30 -7.45 -5.04
C ASP A 52 -9.67 -8.50 -6.09
N LEU A 53 -8.99 -9.65 -6.11
CA LEU A 53 -9.30 -10.75 -7.02
C LEU A 53 -10.66 -11.38 -6.72
N GLU A 54 -11.02 -11.56 -5.45
CA GLU A 54 -12.35 -12.05 -5.06
C GLU A 54 -13.46 -11.09 -5.51
N ARG A 55 -13.22 -9.78 -5.40
CA ARG A 55 -14.15 -8.76 -5.90
C ARG A 55 -14.32 -8.86 -7.41
N LEU A 56 -13.23 -9.00 -8.17
CA LEU A 56 -13.28 -9.13 -9.64
C LEU A 56 -14.08 -10.37 -10.06
N LYS A 57 -13.85 -11.51 -9.40
CA LYS A 57 -14.63 -12.74 -9.62
C LYS A 57 -16.12 -12.53 -9.34
N LYS A 58 -16.48 -11.79 -8.28
CA LYS A 58 -17.88 -11.54 -7.92
C LYS A 58 -18.62 -10.72 -8.99
N ILE A 59 -17.93 -9.80 -9.67
CA ILE A 59 -18.52 -8.99 -10.73
C ILE A 59 -18.40 -9.63 -12.13
N ARG A 60 -17.81 -10.82 -12.23
CA ARG A 60 -17.60 -11.55 -13.50
C ARG A 60 -16.87 -10.69 -14.54
N VAL A 61 -15.87 -9.95 -14.08
CA VAL A 61 -14.89 -9.33 -14.98
C VAL A 61 -13.84 -10.39 -15.25
N ASP A 62 -14.25 -11.36 -16.07
CA ASP A 62 -13.46 -12.46 -16.59
C ASP A 62 -13.54 -12.39 -18.12
#